data_AF-K1SF66-F1
#
_entry.id   AF-K1SF66-F1
#
_cell.length_a   1.000
_cell.length_b   1.000
_cell.length_c   1.000
_cell.angle_alpha   90.00
_cell.angle_beta   90.00
_cell.angle_gamma   90.00
#
_symmetry.space_group_name_H-M   'P 1'
#
loop_
_entity.id
_entity.type
_entity.pdbx_description
1 polymer ?
#
loop_
_entity_poly.entity_id
_entity_poly.type
_entity_poly.pdbx_seq_one_letter_code
_entity_poly.pdbx_strand_id
1 'polypeptide(L)'
;QHYLVDFQTAERIKLASTTGEMITYKDIMMIEHSIPAKEVWELIEPVTDKMTTAVAEKIKELNGGQTVSATFVVGGGGKIHGYTEMLADKLGLPQERVALRGEEVLQEVTFEQPDIEKDPLIVTPIGICLNYYDQKNSFIMVHLNGERIKMYDNNKLLIMDAALQAGVANEDLFPKRGKEVNYTVNGVAKVERGLPGESA
;
A
#
# COMPACT_ATOMS: atom_id res chain seq x y z
N GLN A 1 -33.63 -21.12 -2.24
CA GLN A 1 -32.63 -22.06 -2.81
C GLN A 1 -33.11 -22.40 -4.22
N HIS A 2 -32.30 -22.15 -5.25
CA HIS A 2 -32.73 -22.29 -6.66
C HIS A 2 -32.33 -23.66 -7.26
N TYR A 3 -31.08 -24.07 -7.07
CA TYR A 3 -30.50 -25.24 -7.77
C TYR A 3 -30.39 -26.55 -6.96
N LEU A 4 -30.77 -26.55 -5.68
CA LEU A 4 -30.69 -27.73 -4.79
C LEU A 4 -29.31 -28.43 -4.82
N VAL A 5 -28.25 -27.64 -4.71
CA VAL A 5 -26.86 -28.10 -4.68
C VAL A 5 -26.20 -27.78 -3.34
N ASP A 6 -25.11 -28.46 -3.02
CA ASP A 6 -24.24 -28.07 -1.90
C ASP A 6 -23.46 -26.77 -2.20
N PHE A 7 -22.77 -26.26 -1.17
CA PHE A 7 -22.03 -25.01 -1.28
C PHE A 7 -20.91 -25.07 -2.33
N GLN A 8 -20.16 -26.16 -2.37
CA GLN A 8 -19.01 -26.31 -3.28
C GLN A 8 -19.47 -26.31 -4.74
N THR A 9 -20.58 -26.99 -5.01
CA THR A 9 -21.20 -27.05 -6.33
C THR A 9 -21.83 -25.71 -6.70
N ALA A 10 -22.48 -25.02 -5.75
CA ALA A 10 -22.99 -23.65 -5.97
C ALA A 10 -21.86 -22.68 -6.34
N GLU A 11 -20.72 -22.75 -5.63
CA GLU A 11 -19.55 -21.92 -5.93
C GLU A 11 -18.98 -22.23 -7.32
N ARG A 12 -18.90 -23.52 -7.68
CA ARG A 12 -18.48 -23.94 -9.03
C ARG A 12 -19.42 -23.42 -10.11
N ILE A 13 -20.73 -23.46 -9.90
CA ILE A 13 -21.74 -22.91 -10.83
C ILE A 13 -21.51 -21.40 -11.00
N LYS A 14 -21.34 -20.67 -9.88
CA LYS A 14 -21.08 -19.23 -9.88
C LYS A 14 -19.82 -18.89 -10.67
N LEU A 15 -18.70 -19.57 -10.42
CA LEU A 15 -17.43 -19.34 -11.12
C LEU A 15 -17.53 -19.69 -12.62
N ALA A 16 -18.18 -20.79 -12.96
CA ALA A 16 -18.38 -21.20 -14.36
C ALA A 16 -19.23 -20.19 -15.16
N SER A 17 -20.16 -19.50 -14.49
CA SER A 17 -20.99 -18.47 -15.13
C SER A 17 -20.22 -17.24 -15.60
N THR A 18 -18.98 -17.03 -15.17
CA THR A 18 -18.18 -15.88 -15.59
C THR A 18 -17.63 -16.04 -17.01
N THR A 19 -17.39 -17.27 -17.48
CA THR A 19 -16.68 -17.53 -18.75
C THR A 19 -17.47 -18.39 -19.74
N GLY A 20 -18.48 -19.13 -19.29
CA GLY A 20 -19.25 -20.07 -20.11
C GLY A 20 -20.63 -19.55 -20.52
N GLU A 21 -21.16 -20.05 -21.64
CA GLU A 21 -22.55 -19.81 -22.04
C GLU A 21 -23.52 -20.78 -21.33
N MET A 22 -23.11 -22.03 -21.13
CA MET A 22 -23.89 -23.11 -20.51
C MET A 22 -23.11 -23.77 -19.36
N ILE A 23 -23.80 -24.11 -18.28
CA ILE A 23 -23.22 -24.68 -17.06
C ILE A 23 -23.92 -25.98 -16.74
N THR A 24 -23.16 -27.07 -16.70
CA THR A 24 -23.66 -28.40 -16.33
C THR A 24 -23.29 -28.74 -14.88
N TYR A 25 -24.27 -29.23 -14.12
CA TYR A 25 -24.09 -29.63 -12.73
C TYR A 25 -25.04 -30.78 -12.35
N LYS A 26 -24.74 -31.44 -11.23
CA LYS A 26 -25.63 -32.42 -10.61
C LYS A 26 -26.17 -31.87 -9.30
N ASP A 27 -27.45 -32.05 -9.05
CA ASP A 27 -28.07 -31.68 -7.78
C ASP A 27 -27.81 -32.74 -6.69
N ILE A 28 -28.31 -32.51 -5.47
CA ILE A 28 -28.19 -33.46 -4.36
C ILE A 28 -28.86 -34.82 -4.62
N MET A 29 -29.73 -34.92 -5.61
CA MET A 29 -30.41 -36.16 -6.04
C MET A 29 -29.66 -36.85 -7.19
N MET A 30 -28.47 -36.36 -7.56
CA MET A 30 -27.64 -36.85 -8.66
C MET A 30 -28.27 -36.65 -10.05
N ILE A 31 -29.28 -35.78 -10.17
CA ILE A 31 -29.90 -35.43 -11.45
C ILE A 31 -29.04 -34.38 -12.14
N GLU A 32 -28.75 -34.59 -13.42
CA GLU A 32 -27.94 -33.68 -14.21
C GLU A 32 -28.80 -32.57 -14.83
N HIS A 33 -28.34 -31.33 -14.66
CA HIS A 33 -28.98 -30.12 -15.16
C HIS A 33 -27.98 -29.34 -16.02
N SER A 34 -28.49 -28.63 -17.03
CA SER A 34 -27.72 -27.70 -17.84
C SER A 34 -28.48 -26.38 -17.96
N ILE A 35 -27.88 -25.30 -17.48
CA ILE A 35 -28.49 -23.96 -17.43
C ILE A 35 -27.61 -22.94 -18.16
N PRO A 36 -28.20 -21.89 -18.76
CA PRO A 36 -27.41 -20.80 -19.31
C PRO A 36 -26.79 -19.96 -18.19
N ALA A 37 -25.60 -19.40 -18.42
CA ALA A 37 -24.93 -18.53 -17.43
C ALA A 37 -25.77 -17.30 -17.07
N LYS A 38 -26.57 -16.81 -18.02
CA LYS A 38 -27.52 -15.71 -17.80
C LYS A 38 -28.48 -15.97 -16.65
N GLU A 39 -28.94 -17.20 -16.48
CA GLU A 39 -29.84 -17.56 -15.38
C GLU A 39 -29.15 -17.39 -14.02
N VAL A 40 -27.86 -17.73 -13.95
CA VAL A 40 -27.04 -17.51 -12.76
C VAL A 40 -26.87 -16.01 -12.51
N TRP A 41 -26.63 -15.20 -13.55
CA TRP A 41 -26.50 -13.74 -13.43
C TRP A 41 -27.77 -13.10 -12.89
N GLU A 42 -28.93 -13.44 -13.46
CA GLU A 42 -30.25 -12.97 -13.00
C GLU A 42 -30.53 -13.40 -11.56
N LEU A 43 -30.12 -14.62 -11.18
CA LEU A 43 -30.30 -15.12 -9.82
C LEU A 43 -29.47 -14.33 -8.79
N ILE A 44 -28.23 -13.94 -9.13
CA ILE A 44 -27.33 -13.24 -8.20
C ILE A 44 -27.44 -11.72 -8.26
N GLU A 45 -28.06 -11.16 -9.30
CA GLU A 45 -28.23 -9.73 -9.52
C GLU A 45 -28.74 -8.98 -8.28
N PRO A 46 -29.79 -9.42 -7.55
CA PRO A 46 -30.28 -8.69 -6.37
C PRO A 46 -29.24 -8.60 -5.23
N VAL A 47 -28.37 -9.60 -5.13
CA VAL A 47 -27.28 -9.62 -4.14
C VAL A 47 -26.16 -8.69 -4.59
N THR A 48 -25.81 -8.72 -5.89
CA THR A 48 -24.84 -7.80 -6.49
C THR A 48 -25.29 -6.35 -6.36
N ASP A 49 -26.56 -6.04 -6.59
CA ASP A 49 -27.15 -4.71 -6.42
C ASP A 49 -27.07 -4.23 -4.97
N LYS A 50 -27.40 -5.09 -4.02
CA LYS A 50 -27.27 -4.79 -2.60
C LYS A 50 -25.81 -4.49 -2.22
N MET A 51 -24.86 -5.29 -2.71
CA MET A 51 -23.43 -5.10 -2.42
C MET A 51 -22.89 -3.80 -3.03
N THR A 52 -23.12 -3.56 -4.31
CA THR A 52 -22.62 -2.37 -5.01
C THR A 52 -23.28 -1.10 -4.49
N THR A 53 -24.57 -1.14 -4.13
CA THR A 53 -25.26 -0.01 -3.48
C THR A 53 -24.63 0.30 -2.13
N ALA A 54 -24.43 -0.69 -1.25
CA ALA A 54 -23.80 -0.48 0.05
C ALA A 54 -22.37 0.07 -0.07
N VAL A 55 -21.60 -0.42 -1.05
CA VAL A 55 -20.24 0.10 -1.33
C VAL A 55 -20.29 1.55 -1.82
N ALA A 56 -21.16 1.87 -2.79
CA ALA A 56 -21.27 3.21 -3.33
C ALA A 56 -21.76 4.23 -2.27
N GLU A 57 -22.74 3.86 -1.45
CA GLU A 57 -23.20 4.66 -0.32
C GLU A 57 -22.06 4.91 0.66
N LYS A 58 -21.30 3.87 1.01
CA LYS A 58 -20.18 4.02 1.94
C LYS A 58 -19.06 4.90 1.40
N ILE A 59 -18.74 4.78 0.10
CA ILE A 59 -17.77 5.65 -0.57
C ILE A 59 -18.23 7.12 -0.48
N LYS A 60 -19.50 7.40 -0.82
CA LYS A 60 -20.04 8.75 -0.78
C LYS A 60 -20.08 9.28 0.66
N GLU A 61 -20.51 8.48 1.63
CA GLU A 61 -20.51 8.81 3.05
C GLU A 61 -19.11 9.26 3.52
N LEU A 62 -18.08 8.47 3.23
CA LEU A 62 -16.70 8.76 3.61
C LEU A 62 -16.10 9.95 2.86
N ASN A 63 -16.63 10.28 1.69
CA ASN A 63 -16.19 11.38 0.84
C ASN A 63 -17.13 12.61 0.92
N GLY A 64 -17.76 12.84 2.08
CA GLY A 64 -18.55 14.05 2.33
C GLY A 64 -19.83 14.17 1.49
N GLY A 65 -20.43 13.03 1.15
CA GLY A 65 -21.61 12.92 0.28
C GLY A 65 -21.30 12.99 -1.21
N GLN A 66 -20.04 13.11 -1.61
CA GLN A 66 -19.62 13.22 -3.01
C GLN A 66 -19.08 11.90 -3.55
N THR A 67 -19.22 11.68 -4.85
CA THR A 67 -18.58 10.53 -5.52
C THR A 67 -17.07 10.75 -5.67
N VAL A 68 -16.34 9.66 -5.95
CA VAL A 68 -14.90 9.69 -6.24
C VAL A 68 -14.64 9.93 -7.72
N SER A 69 -13.39 10.22 -8.11
CA SER A 69 -13.06 10.40 -9.53
C SER A 69 -12.93 9.09 -10.30
N ALA A 70 -12.51 8.03 -9.62
CA ALA A 70 -12.33 6.68 -10.15
C ALA A 70 -12.35 5.66 -9.00
N THR A 71 -12.67 4.41 -9.31
CA THR A 71 -12.71 3.30 -8.35
C THR A 71 -11.93 2.11 -8.88
N PHE A 72 -11.03 1.58 -8.05
CA PHE A 72 -10.32 0.34 -8.35
C PHE A 72 -10.86 -0.77 -7.47
N VAL A 73 -11.43 -1.80 -8.10
CA VAL A 73 -11.96 -2.99 -7.43
C VAL A 73 -10.88 -4.06 -7.40
N VAL A 74 -10.64 -4.66 -6.23
CA VAL A 74 -9.68 -5.76 -6.05
C VAL A 74 -10.35 -6.93 -5.34
N GLY A 75 -9.76 -8.12 -5.44
CA GLY A 75 -10.26 -9.34 -4.82
C GLY A 75 -11.36 -10.07 -5.61
N GLY A 76 -11.72 -11.26 -5.13
CA GLY A 76 -12.58 -12.20 -5.87
C GLY A 76 -14.02 -11.73 -6.06
N GLY A 77 -14.56 -10.94 -5.12
CA GLY A 77 -15.92 -10.41 -5.22
C GLY A 77 -16.11 -9.49 -6.42
N GLY A 78 -15.06 -8.77 -6.84
CA GLY A 78 -15.09 -7.90 -8.02
C GLY A 78 -15.14 -8.64 -9.36
N LYS A 79 -14.92 -9.96 -9.36
CA LYS A 79 -15.01 -10.82 -10.57
C LYS A 79 -16.43 -11.28 -10.89
N ILE A 80 -17.40 -10.94 -10.05
CA ILE A 80 -18.81 -11.23 -10.32
C ILE A 80 -19.23 -10.45 -11.56
N HIS A 81 -19.92 -11.12 -12.48
CA HIS A 81 -20.41 -10.51 -13.71
C HIS A 81 -21.24 -9.24 -13.42
N GLY A 82 -20.95 -8.16 -14.15
CA GLY A 82 -21.66 -6.88 -14.03
C GLY A 82 -21.34 -6.06 -12.77
N TYR A 83 -20.43 -6.52 -11.90
CA TYR A 83 -20.15 -5.84 -10.63
C TYR A 83 -19.58 -4.43 -10.84
N THR A 84 -18.59 -4.28 -11.72
CA THR A 84 -17.93 -3.00 -12.00
C THR A 84 -18.85 -1.99 -12.67
N GLU A 85 -19.68 -2.47 -13.60
CA GLU A 85 -20.67 -1.70 -14.35
C GLU A 85 -21.74 -1.17 -13.41
N MET A 86 -22.31 -2.05 -12.59
CA MET A 86 -23.31 -1.68 -11.60
C MET A 86 -22.75 -0.71 -10.56
N LEU A 87 -21.51 -0.91 -10.11
CA LEU A 87 -20.86 0.03 -9.20
C LEU A 87 -20.62 1.40 -9.84
N ALA A 88 -20.22 1.44 -11.12
CA ALA A 88 -20.06 2.68 -11.88
C ALA A 88 -21.38 3.46 -11.95
N ASP A 89 -22.49 2.79 -12.25
CA ASP A 89 -23.81 3.39 -12.31
C ASP A 89 -24.22 4.00 -10.95
N LYS A 90 -24.01 3.26 -9.84
CA LYS A 90 -24.33 3.75 -8.49
C LYS A 90 -23.46 4.94 -8.07
N LEU A 91 -22.21 4.98 -8.54
CA LEU A 91 -21.29 6.09 -8.29
C LEU A 91 -21.50 7.26 -9.26
N GLY A 92 -22.29 7.09 -10.33
CA GLY A 92 -22.46 8.10 -11.38
C GLY A 92 -21.17 8.34 -12.18
N LEU A 93 -20.37 7.29 -12.35
CA LEU A 93 -19.09 7.36 -13.06
C LEU A 93 -19.20 6.70 -14.44
N PRO A 94 -18.42 7.19 -15.42
CA PRO A 94 -18.19 6.43 -16.65
C PRO A 94 -17.62 5.05 -16.32
N GLN A 95 -18.06 4.01 -17.04
CA GLN A 95 -17.66 2.62 -16.77
C GLN A 95 -16.14 2.43 -16.84
N GLU A 96 -15.45 3.15 -17.72
CA GLU A 96 -13.99 3.12 -17.84
C GLU A 96 -13.25 3.62 -16.59
N ARG A 97 -13.95 4.30 -15.67
CA ARG A 97 -13.40 4.79 -14.39
C ARG A 97 -13.64 3.87 -13.21
N VAL A 98 -14.31 2.73 -13.42
CA VAL A 98 -14.44 1.68 -12.41
C VAL A 98 -13.85 0.40 -12.98
N ALA A 99 -12.67 0.04 -12.50
CA ALA A 99 -11.91 -1.07 -13.07
C ALA A 99 -11.59 -2.15 -12.04
N LEU A 100 -11.76 -3.41 -12.44
CA LEU A 100 -11.19 -4.55 -11.74
C LEU A 100 -9.67 -4.54 -11.96
N ARG A 101 -8.89 -4.46 -10.88
CA ARG A 101 -7.44 -4.37 -10.93
C ARG A 101 -6.80 -5.62 -10.36
N GLY A 102 -5.81 -6.14 -11.07
CA GLY A 102 -5.05 -7.33 -10.69
C GLY A 102 -3.61 -7.19 -11.13
N GLU A 103 -3.38 -7.56 -12.39
CA GLU A 103 -2.07 -7.52 -13.03
C GLU A 103 -1.43 -6.12 -13.02
N GLU A 104 -2.22 -5.06 -13.25
CA GLU A 104 -1.68 -3.72 -13.40
C GLU A 104 -1.09 -3.17 -12.08
N VAL A 105 -1.58 -3.67 -10.94
CA VAL A 105 -1.08 -3.30 -9.60
C VAL A 105 0.19 -4.08 -9.25
N LEU A 106 0.41 -5.21 -9.91
CA LEU A 106 1.50 -6.15 -9.64
C LEU A 106 2.63 -6.04 -10.67
N GLN A 107 2.73 -4.96 -11.45
CA GLN A 107 3.73 -4.80 -12.51
C GLN A 107 5.16 -4.98 -12.00
N GLU A 108 5.50 -4.35 -10.87
CA GLU A 108 6.81 -4.44 -10.22
C GLU A 108 7.04 -5.74 -9.43
N VAL A 109 6.08 -6.67 -9.45
CA VAL A 109 6.16 -7.94 -8.75
C VAL A 109 6.49 -9.05 -9.75
N THR A 110 7.63 -9.69 -9.56
CA THR A 110 8.07 -10.86 -10.33
C THR A 110 7.76 -12.12 -9.53
N PHE A 111 7.03 -13.05 -10.15
CA PHE A 111 6.82 -14.39 -9.61
C PHE A 111 7.85 -15.32 -10.24
N GLU A 112 8.67 -15.97 -9.41
CA GLU A 112 9.66 -16.96 -9.87
C GLU A 112 8.99 -18.25 -10.34
N GLN A 113 7.82 -18.57 -9.78
CA GLN A 113 6.98 -19.68 -10.21
C GLN A 113 6.26 -19.31 -11.51
N PRO A 114 6.51 -20.03 -12.63
CA PRO A 114 5.96 -19.69 -13.95
C PRO A 114 4.46 -19.97 -14.08
N ASP A 115 3.88 -20.75 -13.16
CA ASP A 115 2.48 -21.15 -13.12
C ASP A 115 1.57 -20.19 -12.34
N ILE A 116 2.15 -19.14 -11.71
CA ILE A 116 1.37 -18.13 -10.99
C ILE A 116 1.05 -16.97 -11.92
N GLU A 117 -0.22 -16.85 -12.29
CA GLU A 117 -0.74 -15.70 -13.02
C GLU A 117 -1.03 -14.52 -12.08
N LYS A 118 -0.80 -13.31 -12.59
CA LYS A 118 -1.12 -12.07 -11.85
C LYS A 118 -2.64 -11.88 -11.81
N ASP A 119 -3.21 -12.04 -10.61
CA ASP A 119 -4.66 -12.07 -10.43
C ASP A 119 -5.15 -11.07 -9.35
N PRO A 120 -6.35 -10.47 -9.48
CA PRO A 120 -6.95 -9.66 -8.42
C PRO A 120 -7.02 -10.34 -7.04
N LEU A 121 -7.05 -11.68 -6.99
CA LEU A 121 -7.07 -12.47 -5.75
C LEU A 121 -5.78 -12.39 -4.93
N ILE A 122 -4.64 -12.16 -5.58
CA ILE A 122 -3.31 -12.13 -4.92
C ILE A 122 -2.85 -10.69 -4.61
N VAL A 123 -3.57 -9.68 -5.08
CA VAL A 123 -3.24 -8.26 -4.83
C VAL A 123 -3.18 -7.94 -3.34
N THR A 124 -4.19 -8.37 -2.57
CA THR A 124 -4.27 -8.06 -1.13
C THR A 124 -3.12 -8.66 -0.31
N PRO A 125 -2.81 -9.98 -0.38
CA PRO A 125 -1.70 -10.53 0.39
C PRO A 125 -0.36 -9.89 0.00
N ILE A 126 -0.13 -9.62 -1.29
CA ILE A 126 1.08 -8.94 -1.75
C ILE A 126 1.15 -7.50 -1.23
N GLY A 127 0.04 -6.76 -1.28
CA GLY A 127 -0.05 -5.41 -0.75
C GLY A 127 0.28 -5.33 0.74
N ILE A 128 -0.18 -6.30 1.54
CA ILE A 128 0.18 -6.40 2.97
C ILE A 128 1.68 -6.64 3.13
N CYS A 129 2.27 -7.57 2.36
CA CYS A 129 3.70 -7.84 2.39
C CYS A 129 4.53 -6.59 2.01
N LEU A 130 4.18 -5.93 0.91
CA LEU A 130 4.85 -4.71 0.47
C LEU A 130 4.73 -3.60 1.52
N ASN A 131 3.53 -3.41 2.10
CA ASN A 131 3.33 -2.41 3.15
C ASN A 131 4.20 -2.67 4.38
N TYR A 132 4.40 -3.93 4.78
CA TYR A 132 5.31 -4.27 5.87
C TYR A 132 6.75 -3.82 5.60
N TYR A 133 7.24 -3.98 4.37
CA TYR A 133 8.58 -3.54 3.99
C TYR A 133 8.67 -2.02 3.77
N ASP A 134 7.58 -1.38 3.36
CA ASP A 134 7.51 0.07 3.13
C ASP A 134 7.33 0.84 4.46
N GLN A 135 6.75 0.20 5.48
CA GLN A 135 6.88 0.58 6.88
C GLN A 135 8.31 0.33 7.40
N LYS A 136 9.32 0.78 6.66
CA LYS A 136 10.62 1.05 7.27
C LYS A 136 10.36 2.08 8.35
N ASN A 137 10.73 1.73 9.59
CA ASN A 137 10.93 2.69 10.65
C ASN A 137 11.58 3.93 10.03
N SER A 138 10.91 5.08 10.09
CA SER A 138 11.49 6.36 9.69
C SER A 138 12.57 6.77 10.69
N PHE A 139 13.37 5.82 11.18
CA PHE A 139 14.43 6.02 12.13
C PHE A 139 15.68 5.27 11.66
N ILE A 140 16.76 6.02 11.53
CA ILE A 140 18.10 5.46 11.34
C ILE A 140 18.86 5.50 12.67
N MET A 141 19.76 4.53 12.83
CA MET A 141 20.67 4.48 13.98
C MET A 141 22.07 4.84 13.49
N VAL A 142 22.60 5.99 13.92
CA VAL A 142 23.92 6.50 13.54
C VAL A 142 24.85 6.42 14.75
N HIS A 143 26.15 6.24 14.51
CA HIS A 143 27.17 6.35 15.55
C HIS A 143 27.95 7.64 15.34
N LEU A 144 27.96 8.53 16.33
CA LEU A 144 28.79 9.74 16.35
C LEU A 144 29.74 9.66 17.55
N ASN A 145 31.05 9.69 17.30
CA ASN A 145 32.07 9.58 18.35
C ASN A 145 31.89 8.38 19.30
N GLY A 146 31.35 7.26 18.78
CA GLY A 146 31.06 6.05 19.55
C GLY A 146 29.72 6.05 20.28
N GLU A 147 29.00 7.18 20.31
CA GLU A 147 27.65 7.26 20.86
C GLU A 147 26.60 6.90 19.80
N ARG A 148 25.60 6.11 20.20
CA ARG A 148 24.54 5.64 19.29
C ARG A 148 23.33 6.57 19.36
N ILE A 149 22.97 7.17 18.23
CA ILE A 149 21.92 8.18 18.11
C ILE A 149 20.81 7.65 17.21
N LYS A 150 19.55 7.83 17.63
CA LYS A 150 18.35 7.50 16.85
C LYS A 150 17.80 8.75 16.18
N MET A 151 17.87 8.82 14.86
CA MET A 151 17.45 10.01 14.08
C MET A 151 16.24 9.67 13.23
N TYR A 152 15.36 10.64 12.96
CA TYR A 152 14.23 10.44 12.05
C TYR A 152 14.67 10.54 10.58
N ASP A 153 14.41 9.52 9.78
CA ASP A 153 14.76 9.46 8.37
C ASP A 153 13.77 10.26 7.50
N ASN A 154 14.20 11.44 7.07
CA ASN A 154 13.48 12.30 6.15
C ASN A 154 14.08 12.28 4.73
N ASN A 155 14.94 11.31 4.41
CA ASN A 155 15.71 11.21 3.16
C ASN A 155 16.66 12.41 2.85
N LYS A 156 16.86 13.34 3.80
CA LYS A 156 17.68 14.56 3.63
C LYS A 156 18.60 14.86 4.81
N LEU A 157 18.94 13.83 5.59
CA LEU A 157 19.75 13.99 6.79
C LEU A 157 21.20 14.38 6.47
N LEU A 158 21.70 15.39 7.18
CA LEU A 158 23.08 15.86 7.13
C LEU A 158 23.85 15.37 8.37
N ILE A 159 25.19 15.35 8.27
CA ILE A 159 26.08 15.07 9.41
C ILE A 159 25.82 16.06 10.55
N MET A 160 25.47 17.31 10.23
CA MET A 160 25.13 18.35 11.19
C MET A 160 23.88 18.02 12.01
N ASP A 161 22.88 17.37 11.41
CA ASP A 161 21.67 16.96 12.14
C ASP A 161 22.00 15.92 13.21
N ALA A 162 22.92 14.99 12.88
CA ALA A 162 23.42 14.00 13.84
C ALA A 162 24.18 14.67 14.99
N ALA A 163 25.03 15.66 14.69
CA ALA A 163 25.81 16.37 15.71
C ALA A 163 24.93 17.21 16.64
N LEU A 164 23.94 17.92 16.10
CA LEU A 164 22.95 18.64 16.90
C LEU A 164 22.16 17.71 17.81
N GLN A 165 21.74 16.54 17.29
CA GLN A 165 20.99 15.57 18.08
C GLN A 165 21.84 14.88 19.16
N ALA A 166 23.17 14.81 18.97
CA ALA A 166 24.14 14.41 20.00
C ALA A 166 24.39 15.48 21.07
N GLY A 167 23.79 16.66 20.95
CA GLY A 167 24.00 17.78 21.86
C GLY A 167 25.32 18.53 21.64
N VAL A 168 25.97 18.38 20.46
CA VAL A 168 27.12 19.21 20.11
C VAL A 168 26.64 20.65 19.94
N ALA A 169 27.23 21.58 20.69
CA ALA A 169 26.87 22.99 20.58
C ALA A 169 27.17 23.49 19.16
N ASN A 170 26.27 24.29 18.60
CA ASN A 170 26.41 24.80 17.24
C ASN A 170 27.73 25.54 17.01
N GLU A 171 28.24 26.22 18.05
CA GLU A 171 29.53 26.89 18.01
C GLU A 171 30.72 25.93 17.84
N ASP A 172 30.62 24.72 18.40
CA ASP A 172 31.66 23.68 18.36
C ASP A 172 31.68 22.92 17.03
N LEU A 173 30.67 23.12 16.17
CA LEU A 173 30.65 22.58 14.79
C LEU A 173 31.58 23.35 13.85
N PHE A 174 31.99 24.56 14.24
CA PHE A 174 32.86 25.42 13.43
C PHE A 174 34.25 25.54 14.06
N PRO A 175 35.30 25.70 13.25
CA PRO A 175 36.65 25.86 13.78
C PRO A 175 36.76 27.10 14.67
N LYS A 176 37.18 26.90 15.92
CA LYS A 176 37.44 27.97 16.89
C LYS A 176 38.93 28.29 16.96
N ARG A 177 39.28 29.51 17.37
CA ARG A 177 40.67 29.82 17.71
C ARG A 177 41.07 29.05 18.97
N GLY A 178 42.30 28.55 18.99
CA GLY A 178 42.88 27.97 20.20
C GLY A 178 42.89 28.96 21.37
N LYS A 179 42.99 28.44 22.60
CA LYS A 179 43.16 29.27 23.80
C LYS A 179 44.44 30.10 23.69
N GLU A 180 44.40 31.33 24.17
CA GLU A 180 45.61 32.16 24.29
C GLU A 180 46.54 31.62 25.38
N VAL A 181 47.83 31.84 25.19
CA VAL A 181 48.86 31.48 26.16
C VAL A 181 49.45 32.77 26.71
N ASN A 182 49.31 32.93 28.02
CA ASN A 182 49.86 34.04 28.78
C ASN A 182 51.18 33.59 29.42
N TYR A 183 52.29 34.26 29.12
CA TYR A 183 53.61 33.89 29.63
C TYR A 183 54.50 35.12 29.87
N THR A 184 55.54 34.97 30.68
CA THR A 184 56.49 36.04 30.99
C THR A 184 57.87 35.70 30.46
N VAL A 185 58.49 36.61 29.71
CA VAL A 185 59.88 36.48 29.24
C VAL A 185 60.66 37.68 29.72
N ASN A 186 61.75 37.45 30.48
CA ASN A 186 62.61 38.48 31.02
C ASN A 186 61.87 39.58 31.80
N GLY A 187 60.87 39.18 32.59
CA GLY A 187 60.06 40.09 33.41
C GLY A 187 58.97 40.86 32.65
N VAL A 188 58.83 40.66 31.34
CA VAL A 188 57.77 41.29 30.52
C VAL A 188 56.68 40.27 30.21
N ALA A 189 55.44 40.60 30.56
CA ALA A 189 54.27 39.79 30.23
C ALA A 189 53.98 39.83 28.72
N LYS A 190 53.75 38.66 28.13
CA LYS A 190 53.38 38.47 26.73
C LYS A 190 52.15 37.58 26.62
N VAL A 191 51.35 37.86 25.59
CA VAL A 191 50.15 37.08 25.23
C VAL A 191 50.31 36.61 23.80
N GLU A 192 50.29 35.31 23.58
CA GLU A 192 50.16 34.74 22.24
C GLU A 192 48.74 34.22 22.01
N ARG A 193 48.10 34.75 20.97
CA ARG A 193 46.75 34.37 20.58
C ARG A 193 46.79 33.00 19.92
N GLY A 194 45.82 32.15 20.24
CA GLY A 194 45.67 30.87 19.55
C GLY A 194 45.43 31.05 18.05
N LEU A 195 45.93 30.08 17.29
CA LEU A 195 45.72 29.99 15.86
C LEU A 195 44.26 29.63 15.55
N PRO A 196 43.71 30.04 14.40
CA PRO A 196 42.43 29.54 13.92
C PRO A 196 42.44 28.00 13.87
N GLY A 197 41.36 27.37 14.31
CA GLY A 197 41.14 25.95 14.04
C GLY A 197 41.03 25.71 12.55
N GLU A 198 41.45 24.54 12.10
CA GLU A 198 41.31 24.12 10.71
C GLU A 198 39.94 23.47 10.49
N SER A 199 39.38 23.64 9.30
CA SER A 199 38.19 22.87 8.88
C SER A 199 38.56 21.40 8.75
N ALA A 200 37.67 20.52 9.21
CA ALA A 200 37.78 19.08 9.01
C ALA A 200 37.45 18.69 7.56
#